data_AF-A0A2V1DNK0-F1
#
_entry.id   AF-A0A2V1DNK0-F1
#
_cell.length_a   1.000
_cell.length_b   1.000
_cell.length_c   1.000
_cell.angle_alpha   90.00
_cell.angle_beta   90.00
_cell.angle_gamma   90.00
#
_symmetry.space_group_name_H-M   'P 1'
#
loop_
_entity.id
_entity.type
_entity.pdbx_description
1 polymer ?
#
loop_
_entity_poly.entity_id
_entity_poly.type
_entity_poly.pdbx_seq_one_letter_code
_entity_poly.pdbx_strand_id
1 'polypeptide(L)'
;MEDSSELDIILEELSDIIAMKCQPWYRKFAGDPHAPQVLSEIVRPPVAFLRMTTVDGELQVVQDESSISYTGREFLGISVDEFSNLPIYQLSDIKLLEVLKTDAVFKVQVQGTTMCAKVAMHQSQCQPIQREIGALRHIQERRIQDNIPADHARIPSLIGLIMSGDVGIGFLMDYIVTEPPVPTVAWCKRESVAMSERKKWYCQVRDTLNWIHSMSLVWGDIKADNVLIDEEDNAWVIDFGGSYTRGWVDQNLVETKEGDLQGLERLREFLEIK
;
A
#
# COMPACT_ATOMS: atom_id res chain seq x y z
N MET A 1 -15.15 -36.81 1.45
CA MET A 1 -14.07 -36.26 2.30
C MET A 1 -12.70 -36.85 1.96
N GLU A 2 -12.60 -37.93 1.17
CA GLU A 2 -11.32 -38.51 0.73
C GLU A 2 -10.77 -37.88 -0.57
N ASP A 3 -11.63 -37.50 -1.53
CA ASP A 3 -11.21 -36.94 -2.85
C ASP A 3 -10.41 -35.63 -2.79
N SER A 4 -10.58 -34.78 -1.76
CA SER A 4 -9.82 -33.53 -1.70
C SER A 4 -8.34 -33.79 -1.42
N SER A 5 -8.03 -34.86 -0.67
CA SER A 5 -6.65 -35.18 -0.29
C SER A 5 -5.81 -35.73 -1.43
N GLU A 6 -6.41 -36.46 -2.38
CA GLU A 6 -5.70 -37.02 -3.53
C GLU A 6 -5.42 -35.94 -4.60
N LEU A 7 -6.37 -35.03 -4.82
CA LEU A 7 -6.16 -33.87 -5.68
C LEU A 7 -5.06 -32.93 -5.14
N ASP A 8 -5.02 -32.71 -3.83
CA ASP A 8 -4.00 -31.87 -3.20
C ASP A 8 -2.59 -32.48 -3.41
N ILE A 9 -2.45 -33.80 -3.24
CA ILE A 9 -1.18 -34.52 -3.49
C ILE A 9 -0.74 -34.39 -4.95
N ILE A 10 -1.67 -34.59 -5.90
CA ILE A 10 -1.36 -34.46 -7.34
C ILE A 10 -0.94 -33.03 -7.69
N LEU A 11 -1.60 -32.01 -7.11
CA LEU A 11 -1.24 -30.61 -7.33
C LEU A 11 0.14 -30.26 -6.77
N GLU A 12 0.51 -30.84 -5.63
CA GLU A 12 1.84 -30.67 -5.03
C GLU A 12 2.93 -31.32 -5.89
N GLU A 13 2.74 -32.57 -6.33
CA GLU A 13 3.66 -33.27 -7.24
C GLU A 13 3.81 -32.52 -8.58
N LEU A 14 2.72 -32.03 -9.15
CA LEU A 14 2.77 -31.20 -10.36
C LEU A 14 3.54 -29.90 -10.13
N SER A 15 3.35 -29.25 -8.97
CA SER A 15 4.04 -28.01 -8.62
C SER A 15 5.56 -28.22 -8.52
N ASP A 16 5.99 -29.34 -7.93
CA ASP A 16 7.41 -29.71 -7.85
C ASP A 16 8.02 -29.96 -9.24
N ILE A 17 7.32 -30.73 -10.08
CA ILE A 17 7.76 -30.99 -11.46
C ILE A 17 7.89 -29.68 -12.24
N ILE A 18 6.89 -28.79 -12.11
CA ILE A 18 6.91 -27.46 -12.74
C ILE A 18 8.12 -26.65 -12.23
N ALA A 19 8.31 -26.56 -10.92
CA ALA A 19 9.40 -25.79 -10.32
C ALA A 19 10.77 -26.27 -10.78
N MET A 20 10.99 -27.59 -10.80
CA MET A 20 12.25 -28.18 -11.26
C MET A 20 12.50 -27.91 -12.75
N LYS A 21 11.51 -28.14 -13.61
CA LYS A 21 11.65 -27.98 -15.07
C LYS A 21 11.76 -26.51 -15.48
N CYS A 22 11.15 -25.60 -14.72
CA CYS A 22 11.24 -24.15 -14.95
C CYS A 22 12.51 -23.51 -14.38
N GLN A 23 13.27 -24.19 -13.51
CA GLN A 23 14.45 -23.61 -12.87
C GLN A 23 15.47 -22.98 -13.84
N PRO A 24 15.82 -23.59 -14.99
CA PRO A 24 16.74 -22.96 -15.95
C PRO A 24 16.18 -21.65 -16.51
N TRP A 25 14.86 -21.58 -16.70
CA TRP A 25 14.16 -20.38 -17.15
C TRP A 25 14.13 -19.32 -16.05
N TYR A 26 13.87 -19.69 -14.79
CA TYR A 26 13.99 -18.76 -13.67
C TYR A 26 15.39 -18.16 -13.58
N ARG A 27 16.46 -18.95 -13.73
CA ARG A 27 17.83 -18.42 -13.76
C ARG A 27 18.09 -17.52 -14.96
N LYS A 28 17.53 -17.85 -16.13
CA LYS A 28 17.66 -17.06 -17.36
C LYS A 28 16.99 -15.69 -17.23
N PHE A 29 15.84 -15.63 -16.55
CA PHE A 29 15.04 -14.41 -16.41
C PHE A 29 15.27 -13.68 -15.09
N ALA A 30 15.86 -14.33 -14.10
CA ALA A 30 16.34 -13.68 -12.90
C ALA A 30 17.36 -12.61 -13.32
N GLY A 31 16.97 -11.35 -13.15
CA GLY A 31 17.88 -10.23 -13.30
C GLY A 31 19.00 -10.27 -12.28
N ASP A 32 19.93 -9.31 -12.37
CA ASP A 32 20.93 -9.11 -11.33
C ASP A 32 20.23 -8.69 -10.02
N PRO A 33 20.32 -9.47 -8.92
CA PRO A 33 19.71 -9.14 -7.65
C PRO A 33 20.29 -7.86 -7.01
N HIS A 34 21.43 -7.37 -7.51
CA HIS A 34 22.08 -6.15 -7.06
C HIS A 34 21.88 -4.95 -7.99
N ALA A 35 21.21 -5.14 -9.13
CA ALA A 35 20.90 -4.01 -10.01
C ALA A 35 19.96 -3.03 -9.30
N PRO A 36 20.14 -1.70 -9.49
CA PRO A 36 19.17 -0.72 -9.02
C PRO A 36 17.80 -1.02 -9.61
N GLN A 37 16.83 -1.29 -8.74
CA GLN A 37 15.47 -1.58 -9.17
C GLN A 37 14.69 -0.28 -9.36
N VAL A 38 13.86 -0.25 -10.39
CA VAL A 38 12.87 0.81 -10.61
C VAL A 38 11.47 0.27 -10.36
N LEU A 39 10.55 1.14 -9.97
CA LEU A 39 9.21 0.73 -9.58
C LEU A 39 8.46 0.01 -10.72
N SER A 40 8.75 0.33 -11.99
CA SER A 40 8.20 -0.38 -13.16
C SER A 40 8.50 -1.88 -13.17
N GLU A 41 9.66 -2.32 -12.68
CA GLU A 41 10.04 -3.73 -12.69
C GLU A 41 9.25 -4.56 -11.68
N ILE A 42 8.68 -3.93 -10.65
CA ILE A 42 7.82 -4.60 -9.66
C ILE A 42 6.35 -4.49 -10.05
N VAL A 43 5.90 -3.31 -10.51
CA VAL A 43 4.49 -3.08 -10.88
C VAL A 43 4.13 -3.77 -12.19
N ARG A 44 5.06 -3.77 -13.14
CA ARG A 44 4.93 -4.37 -14.47
C ARG A 44 6.16 -5.23 -14.76
N PRO A 45 6.36 -6.32 -13.99
CA PRO A 45 7.50 -7.18 -14.19
C PRO A 45 7.48 -7.74 -15.61
N PRO A 46 8.63 -7.86 -16.28
CA PRO A 46 8.72 -8.62 -17.52
C PRO A 46 8.14 -10.02 -17.31
N VAL A 47 7.17 -10.40 -18.16
CA VAL A 47 6.53 -11.72 -18.10
C VAL A 47 7.07 -12.57 -19.24
N ALA A 48 7.64 -13.72 -18.89
CA ALA A 48 7.95 -14.77 -19.84
C ALA A 48 6.84 -15.82 -19.86
N PHE A 49 6.36 -16.15 -21.06
CA PHE A 49 5.37 -17.20 -21.26
C PHE A 49 6.07 -18.52 -21.53
N LEU A 50 5.83 -19.49 -20.65
CA LEU A 50 6.40 -20.82 -20.73
C LEU A 50 5.27 -21.82 -20.95
N ARG A 51 5.50 -22.77 -21.86
CA ARG A 51 4.60 -23.88 -22.12
C ARG A 51 5.31 -25.19 -21.80
N MET A 52 4.64 -26.02 -21.02
CA MET A 52 5.03 -27.41 -20.83
C MET A 52 4.59 -28.25 -22.02
N THR A 53 5.50 -29.06 -22.55
CA THR A 53 5.26 -29.93 -23.69
C THR A 53 5.98 -31.25 -23.49
N THR A 54 5.40 -32.34 -24.00
CA THR A 54 6.04 -33.65 -24.01
C THR A 54 6.68 -33.86 -25.37
N VAL A 55 8.00 -33.99 -25.40
CA VAL A 55 8.79 -34.25 -26.62
C VAL A 55 9.51 -35.58 -26.41
N ASP A 56 9.27 -36.53 -27.30
CA ASP A 56 9.84 -37.88 -27.25
C ASP A 56 9.60 -38.62 -25.91
N GLY A 57 8.45 -38.39 -25.29
CA GLY A 57 8.07 -38.99 -24.00
C GLY A 57 8.60 -38.25 -22.77
N GLU A 58 9.42 -37.21 -22.96
CA GLU A 58 10.01 -36.41 -21.89
C GLU A 58 9.30 -35.06 -21.74
N LEU A 59 9.02 -34.67 -20.50
CA LEU A 59 8.48 -33.35 -20.20
C LEU A 59 9.56 -32.27 -20.36
N GLN A 60 9.27 -31.29 -21.20
CA GLN A 60 10.10 -30.14 -21.49
C GLN A 60 9.33 -28.83 -21.29
N VAL A 61 10.06 -27.74 -21.04
CA VAL A 61 9.51 -26.39 -20.94
C VAL A 61 10.10 -25.56 -22.06
N VAL A 62 9.25 -24.97 -22.89
CA VAL A 62 9.63 -24.09 -24.00
C VAL A 62 9.02 -22.70 -23.81
N GLN A 63 9.70 -21.66 -24.27
CA GLN A 63 9.13 -20.32 -24.33
C GLN A 63 8.09 -20.28 -25.46
N ASP A 64 6.90 -19.76 -25.15
CA ASP A 64 5.77 -19.72 -26.09
C ASP A 64 5.06 -18.36 -26.04
N GLU A 65 5.46 -17.49 -26.97
CA GLU A 65 4.92 -16.13 -27.10
C GLU A 65 3.52 -16.09 -27.74
N SER A 66 2.99 -17.22 -28.22
CA SER A 66 1.63 -17.26 -28.75
C SER A 66 0.55 -16.99 -27.69
N SER A 67 0.91 -17.08 -26.40
CA SER A 67 0.02 -16.86 -25.25
C SER A 67 -0.02 -15.41 -24.73
N ILE A 68 0.65 -14.46 -25.39
CA ILE A 68 0.72 -13.04 -24.96
C ILE A 68 -0.67 -12.39 -24.79
N SER A 69 -1.68 -12.83 -25.55
CA SER A 69 -3.02 -12.23 -25.56
C SER A 69 -3.86 -12.49 -24.31
N TYR A 70 -3.45 -13.38 -23.40
CA TYR A 70 -4.22 -13.77 -22.22
C TYR A 70 -3.88 -13.00 -20.94
N THR A 71 -3.13 -11.90 -21.05
CA THR A 71 -2.52 -11.31 -19.85
C THR A 71 -3.48 -10.68 -18.87
N GLY A 72 -4.71 -10.29 -19.23
CA GLY A 72 -5.76 -9.87 -18.28
C GLY A 72 -5.32 -8.80 -17.25
N ARG A 73 -4.20 -8.10 -17.48
CA ARG A 73 -3.63 -7.07 -16.61
C ARG A 73 -4.05 -5.69 -17.10
N GLU A 74 -5.27 -5.57 -17.61
CA GLU A 74 -5.82 -4.25 -17.92
C GLU A 74 -6.09 -3.54 -16.60
N PHE A 75 -5.32 -2.49 -16.37
CA PHE A 75 -5.48 -1.63 -15.22
C PHE A 75 -6.54 -0.59 -15.58
N LEU A 76 -7.69 -0.62 -14.91
CA LEU A 76 -8.67 0.46 -14.97
C LEU A 76 -8.08 1.63 -14.19
N GLY A 77 -7.24 2.44 -14.84
CA GLY A 77 -6.49 3.50 -14.17
C GLY A 77 -7.33 4.56 -13.48
N ILE A 78 -6.62 5.36 -12.70
CA ILE A 78 -7.13 6.59 -12.08
C ILE A 78 -7.32 7.62 -13.19
N SER A 79 -8.46 8.30 -13.19
CA SER A 79 -8.71 9.44 -14.08
C SER A 79 -7.73 10.57 -13.78
N VAL A 80 -6.82 10.85 -14.71
CA VAL A 80 -5.80 11.90 -14.56
C VAL A 80 -6.44 13.29 -14.60
N ASP A 81 -7.53 13.45 -15.36
CA ASP A 81 -8.21 14.74 -15.55
C ASP A 81 -8.74 15.31 -14.22
N GLU A 82 -9.19 14.43 -13.31
CA GLU A 82 -9.68 14.80 -11.97
C GLU A 82 -8.59 15.43 -11.08
N PHE A 83 -7.32 15.21 -11.43
CA PHE A 83 -6.13 15.53 -10.64
C PHE A 83 -5.04 16.25 -11.45
N SER A 84 -5.44 16.94 -12.53
CA SER A 84 -4.55 17.59 -13.50
C SER A 84 -3.58 18.63 -12.92
N ASN A 85 -3.81 19.11 -11.70
CA ASN A 85 -2.94 20.04 -10.99
C ASN A 85 -1.77 19.37 -10.24
N LEU A 86 -1.75 18.04 -10.16
CA LEU A 86 -0.69 17.31 -9.48
C LEU A 86 0.49 17.03 -10.42
N PRO A 87 1.73 17.10 -9.93
CA PRO A 87 2.90 16.61 -10.66
C PRO A 87 2.74 15.14 -11.07
N ILE A 88 3.25 14.80 -12.25
CA ILE A 88 3.18 13.46 -12.82
C ILE A 88 4.59 12.84 -12.84
N TYR A 89 4.68 11.57 -12.43
CA TYR A 89 5.91 10.79 -12.43
C TYR A 89 5.71 9.46 -13.16
N GLN A 90 6.58 9.16 -14.12
CA GLN A 90 6.56 7.86 -14.80
C GLN A 90 7.20 6.80 -13.91
N LEU A 91 6.64 5.59 -13.90
CA LEU A 91 7.18 4.46 -13.13
C LEU A 91 8.66 4.18 -13.38
N SER A 92 9.13 4.39 -14.62
CA SER A 92 10.52 4.18 -15.03
C SER A 92 11.50 5.13 -14.33
N ASP A 93 11.01 6.27 -13.85
CA ASP A 93 11.83 7.33 -13.26
C ASP A 93 11.87 7.24 -11.71
N ILE A 94 11.11 6.30 -11.15
CA ILE A 94 10.97 6.11 -9.71
C ILE A 94 11.86 4.95 -9.29
N LYS A 95 12.94 5.25 -8.57
CA LYS A 95 13.86 4.25 -8.04
C LYS A 95 13.23 3.57 -6.82
N LEU A 96 13.23 2.24 -6.79
CA LEU A 96 12.80 1.47 -5.63
C LEU A 96 13.92 1.42 -4.58
N LEU A 97 13.56 1.66 -3.32
CA LEU A 97 14.46 1.48 -2.17
C LEU A 97 14.05 0.28 -1.32
N GLU A 98 12.75 0.12 -1.07
CA GLU A 98 12.21 -0.92 -0.18
C GLU A 98 10.74 -1.21 -0.51
N VAL A 99 10.33 -2.47 -0.35
CA VAL A 99 8.92 -2.87 -0.42
C VAL A 99 8.36 -2.81 1.01
N LEU A 100 7.47 -1.84 1.28
CA LEU A 100 6.88 -1.65 2.61
C LEU A 100 5.64 -2.53 2.81
N LYS A 101 4.85 -2.69 1.76
CA LYS A 101 3.71 -3.62 1.69
C LYS A 101 3.65 -4.22 0.30
N THR A 102 3.76 -5.54 0.22
CA THR A 102 3.73 -6.31 -1.02
C THR A 102 2.58 -5.84 -1.92
N ASP A 103 2.90 -5.59 -3.18
CA ASP A 103 1.98 -5.17 -4.25
C ASP A 103 1.22 -3.86 -4.05
N ALA A 104 1.55 -3.04 -3.03
CA ALA A 104 0.78 -1.84 -2.74
C ALA A 104 1.60 -0.61 -2.32
N VAL A 105 2.59 -0.76 -1.44
CA VAL A 105 3.29 0.38 -0.81
C VAL A 105 4.79 0.20 -0.86
N PHE A 106 5.48 1.23 -1.31
CA PHE A 106 6.92 1.20 -1.61
C PHE A 106 7.61 2.44 -1.06
N LYS A 107 8.81 2.25 -0.50
CA LYS A 107 9.75 3.33 -0.26
C LYS A 107 10.53 3.55 -1.55
N VAL A 108 10.52 4.77 -2.04
CA VAL A 108 11.09 5.11 -3.33
C VAL A 108 11.97 6.35 -3.24
N GLN A 109 12.79 6.56 -4.27
CA GLN A 109 13.55 7.76 -4.47
C GLN A 109 13.21 8.38 -5.82
N VAL A 110 12.86 9.66 -5.81
CA VAL A 110 12.57 10.46 -7.01
C VAL A 110 13.45 11.70 -6.96
N GLN A 111 14.30 11.88 -7.96
CA GLN A 111 15.23 13.02 -8.05
C GLN A 111 16.05 13.26 -6.76
N GLY A 112 16.47 12.18 -6.09
CA GLY A 112 17.23 12.24 -4.84
C GLY A 112 16.40 12.38 -3.57
N THR A 113 15.10 12.65 -3.67
CA THR A 113 14.19 12.77 -2.52
C THR A 113 13.53 11.42 -2.22
N THR A 114 13.57 11.00 -0.95
CA THR A 114 12.88 9.78 -0.49
C THR A 114 11.39 10.06 -0.32
N MET A 115 10.55 9.20 -0.88
CA MET A 115 9.08 9.33 -0.85
C MET A 115 8.42 7.96 -0.62
N CYS A 116 7.13 7.97 -0.31
CA CYS A 116 6.30 6.78 -0.27
C CYS A 116 5.44 6.72 -1.54
N ALA A 117 5.49 5.59 -2.26
CA ALA A 117 4.66 5.32 -3.41
C ALA A 117 3.57 4.30 -3.03
N LYS A 118 2.30 4.64 -3.34
CA LYS A 118 1.17 3.72 -3.22
C LYS A 118 0.57 3.48 -4.61
N VAL A 119 0.40 2.21 -4.98
CA VAL A 119 -0.07 1.77 -6.31
C VAL A 119 -1.13 0.70 -6.16
N ALA A 120 -2.13 0.67 -7.05
CA ALA A 120 -3.26 -0.28 -6.97
C ALA A 120 -3.00 -1.55 -7.79
N MET A 121 -1.91 -2.28 -7.56
CA MET A 121 -1.64 -3.50 -8.34
C MET A 121 -2.78 -4.50 -8.20
N HIS A 122 -3.27 -5.02 -9.33
CA HIS A 122 -4.30 -6.07 -9.40
C HIS A 122 -5.67 -5.74 -8.76
N GLN A 123 -5.88 -4.52 -8.24
CA GLN A 123 -7.19 -4.11 -7.78
C GLN A 123 -8.02 -3.67 -8.99
N SER A 124 -9.04 -4.45 -9.32
CA SER A 124 -10.00 -4.13 -10.38
C SER A 124 -10.80 -2.84 -10.12
N GLN A 125 -10.63 -2.19 -8.96
CA GLN A 125 -11.32 -0.97 -8.58
C GLN A 125 -10.33 0.06 -8.03
N CYS A 126 -10.19 1.19 -8.72
CA CYS A 126 -9.40 2.34 -8.25
C CYS A 126 -10.04 3.11 -7.09
N GLN A 127 -11.20 2.70 -6.58
CA GLN A 127 -11.96 3.48 -5.62
C GLN A 127 -11.20 3.80 -4.32
N PRO A 128 -10.51 2.86 -3.65
CA PRO A 128 -9.77 3.18 -2.43
C PRO A 128 -8.64 4.19 -2.69
N ILE A 129 -7.88 4.01 -3.77
CA ILE A 129 -6.81 4.96 -4.11
C ILE A 129 -7.37 6.33 -4.50
N GLN A 130 -8.45 6.38 -5.30
CA GLN A 130 -9.11 7.64 -5.65
C GLN A 130 -9.61 8.38 -4.42
N ARG A 131 -10.23 7.65 -3.47
CA ARG A 131 -10.69 8.20 -2.20
C ARG A 131 -9.52 8.80 -1.41
N GLU A 132 -8.40 8.10 -1.33
CA GLU A 132 -7.22 8.56 -0.60
C GLU A 132 -6.57 9.79 -1.25
N ILE A 133 -6.39 9.78 -2.57
CA ILE A 133 -5.89 10.95 -3.31
C ILE A 133 -6.82 12.16 -3.07
N GLY A 134 -8.14 11.96 -3.18
CA GLY A 134 -9.14 12.99 -2.92
C GLY A 134 -9.06 13.55 -1.49
N ALA A 135 -8.91 12.67 -0.50
CA ALA A 135 -8.78 13.05 0.91
C ALA A 135 -7.50 13.87 1.17
N LEU A 136 -6.35 13.37 0.71
CA LEU A 136 -5.06 14.05 0.89
C LEU A 136 -5.01 15.40 0.16
N ARG A 137 -5.63 15.49 -1.03
CA ARG A 137 -5.77 16.76 -1.75
C ARG A 137 -6.62 17.75 -0.96
N HIS A 138 -7.78 17.34 -0.46
CA HIS A 138 -8.66 18.20 0.36
C HIS A 138 -7.94 18.70 1.63
N ILE A 139 -7.17 17.83 2.29
CA ILE A 139 -6.31 18.17 3.42
C ILE A 139 -5.28 19.24 3.03
N GLN A 140 -4.60 19.07 1.90
CA GLN A 140 -3.57 19.99 1.42
C GLN A 140 -4.14 21.35 1.03
N GLU A 141 -5.27 21.37 0.31
CA GLU A 141 -6.01 22.58 -0.03
C GLU A 141 -6.40 23.34 1.24
N ARG A 142 -6.90 22.62 2.25
CA ARG A 142 -7.28 23.23 3.53
C ARG A 142 -6.08 23.77 4.30
N ARG A 143 -4.93 23.08 4.29
CA ARG A 143 -3.69 23.59 4.90
C ARG A 143 -3.25 24.91 4.29
N ILE A 144 -3.29 25.00 2.96
CA ILE A 144 -2.92 26.22 2.23
C ILE A 144 -3.90 27.35 2.56
N GLN A 145 -5.21 27.07 2.52
CA GLN A 145 -6.24 28.07 2.78
C GLN A 145 -6.13 28.68 4.19
N ASP A 146 -5.88 27.84 5.20
CA ASP A 146 -5.86 28.26 6.60
C ASP A 146 -4.43 28.59 7.10
N ASN A 147 -3.42 28.55 6.22
CA ASN A 147 -1.99 28.72 6.54
C ASN A 147 -1.53 27.80 7.68
N ILE A 148 -1.97 26.54 7.64
CA ILE A 148 -1.66 25.51 8.63
C ILE A 148 -0.33 24.84 8.25
N PRO A 149 0.64 24.75 9.16
CA PRO A 149 1.88 24.01 8.96
C PRO A 149 1.63 22.55 8.56
N ALA A 150 2.51 21.98 7.73
CA ALA A 150 2.38 20.60 7.24
C ALA A 150 2.38 19.54 8.37
N ASP A 151 3.10 19.81 9.45
CA ASP A 151 3.22 18.96 10.63
C ASP A 151 2.06 19.09 11.63
N HIS A 152 1.21 20.12 11.50
CA HIS A 152 0.12 20.40 12.46
C HIS A 152 -0.84 19.22 12.63
N ALA A 153 -1.20 18.57 11.52
CA ALA A 153 -2.15 17.46 11.52
C ALA A 153 -1.49 16.08 11.38
N ARG A 154 -0.16 16.00 11.25
CA ARG A 154 0.60 14.73 11.12
C ARG A 154 -0.05 13.75 10.14
N ILE A 155 -0.33 14.25 8.94
CA ILE A 155 -0.82 13.46 7.81
C ILE A 155 0.16 13.71 6.65
N PRO A 156 0.65 12.65 5.96
CA PRO A 156 1.52 12.80 4.80
C PRO A 156 0.93 13.71 3.73
N SER A 157 1.76 14.55 3.11
CA SER A 157 1.35 15.40 2.00
C SER A 157 1.33 14.61 0.70
N LEU A 158 0.33 14.87 -0.15
CA LEU A 158 0.27 14.36 -1.50
C LEU A 158 1.30 15.10 -2.38
N ILE A 159 2.16 14.35 -3.07
CA ILE A 159 3.25 14.90 -3.88
C ILE A 159 2.91 14.87 -5.37
N GLY A 160 2.29 13.79 -5.86
CA GLY A 160 1.95 13.66 -7.27
C GLY A 160 1.40 12.31 -7.66
N LEU A 161 1.07 12.15 -8.93
CA LEU A 161 0.53 10.91 -9.50
C LEU A 161 1.62 10.06 -10.11
N ILE A 162 1.44 8.75 -10.02
CA ILE A 162 2.30 7.75 -10.65
C ILE A 162 1.60 7.27 -11.91
N MET A 163 2.30 7.36 -13.03
CA MET A 163 1.81 6.99 -14.35
C MET A 163 2.54 5.75 -14.87
N SER A 164 1.79 4.95 -15.63
CA SER A 164 2.33 3.89 -16.46
C SER A 164 1.87 4.07 -17.89
N GLY A 165 2.70 4.76 -18.68
CA GLY A 165 2.25 5.33 -19.96
C GLY A 165 1.25 6.45 -19.69
N ASP A 166 0.06 6.33 -20.28
CA ASP A 166 -1.03 7.31 -20.12
C ASP A 166 -2.03 6.95 -19.01
N VAL A 167 -1.76 5.89 -18.25
CA VAL A 167 -2.66 5.36 -17.22
C VAL A 167 -2.15 5.73 -15.83
N GLY A 168 -2.97 6.43 -15.03
CA GLY A 168 -2.69 6.67 -13.61
C GLY A 168 -2.87 5.39 -12.80
N ILE A 169 -1.86 5.02 -12.02
CA ILE A 169 -1.84 3.73 -11.29
C ILE A 169 -1.64 3.88 -9.79
N GLY A 170 -1.37 5.10 -9.32
CA GLY A 170 -1.04 5.37 -7.93
C GLY A 170 -0.61 6.81 -7.71
N PHE A 171 0.00 7.07 -6.55
CA PHE A 171 0.45 8.40 -6.15
C PHE A 171 1.70 8.32 -5.26
N LEU A 172 2.39 9.45 -5.16
CA LEU A 172 3.51 9.71 -4.26
C LEU A 172 3.04 10.59 -3.10
N MET A 173 3.55 10.30 -1.91
CA MET A 173 3.33 11.11 -0.71
C MET A 173 4.61 11.16 0.14
N ASP A 174 4.60 11.99 1.19
CA ASP A 174 5.69 12.06 2.16
C ASP A 174 6.01 10.66 2.71
N TYR A 175 7.31 10.34 2.78
CA TYR A 175 7.77 9.16 3.52
C TYR A 175 7.98 9.54 4.98
N ILE A 176 7.21 8.93 5.87
CA ILE A 176 7.38 9.10 7.31
C ILE A 176 8.46 8.15 7.79
N VAL A 177 9.55 8.71 8.32
CA VAL A 177 10.66 7.93 8.87
C VAL A 177 10.22 7.39 10.23
N THR A 178 10.24 6.07 10.38
CA THR A 178 9.90 5.38 11.62
C THR A 178 11.11 4.60 12.11
N GLU A 179 11.27 4.47 13.43
CA GLU A 179 12.33 3.66 14.02
C GLU A 179 11.77 2.31 14.54
N PRO A 180 12.47 1.19 14.33
CA PRO A 180 12.14 -0.07 14.97
C PRO A 180 12.19 0.07 16.52
N PRO A 181 11.33 -0.62 17.29
CA PRO A 181 10.50 -1.76 16.90
C PRO A 181 9.02 -1.43 16.63
N VAL A 182 8.60 -0.17 16.69
CA VAL A 182 7.17 0.24 16.61
C VAL A 182 6.93 1.09 15.36
N PRO A 183 6.91 0.48 14.16
CA PRO A 183 6.62 1.24 12.94
C PRO A 183 5.19 1.81 12.97
N THR A 184 4.28 1.13 13.67
CA THR A 184 2.90 1.57 13.89
C THR A 184 2.46 1.28 15.32
N VAL A 185 1.43 1.97 15.81
CA VAL A 185 0.87 1.76 17.15
C VAL A 185 0.45 0.29 17.37
N ALA A 186 0.06 -0.43 16.32
CA ALA A 186 -0.31 -1.85 16.43
C ALA A 186 0.84 -2.75 16.91
N TRP A 187 2.08 -2.39 16.60
CA TRP A 187 3.28 -3.13 17.00
C TRP A 187 3.83 -2.72 18.37
N CYS A 188 3.19 -1.74 19.02
CA CYS A 188 3.60 -1.26 20.32
C CYS A 188 3.42 -2.37 21.37
N LYS A 189 4.55 -2.80 21.96
CA LYS A 189 4.51 -3.53 23.24
C LYS A 189 4.16 -2.53 24.33
N ARG A 190 2.86 -2.40 24.63
CA ARG A 190 2.32 -1.35 25.53
C ARG A 190 2.97 -1.30 26.91
N GLU A 191 3.45 -2.43 27.42
CA GLU A 191 4.20 -2.54 28.68
C GLU A 191 5.58 -1.86 28.63
N SER A 192 6.18 -1.74 27.44
CA SER A 192 7.47 -1.09 27.23
C SER A 192 7.36 0.39 26.85
N VAL A 193 6.15 0.96 26.81
CA VAL A 193 5.91 2.37 26.45
C VAL A 193 5.26 3.11 27.61
N ALA A 194 5.80 4.28 27.93
CA ALA A 194 5.32 5.09 29.04
C ALA A 194 3.87 5.55 28.80
N MET A 195 3.10 5.70 29.88
CA MET A 195 1.73 6.18 29.80
C MET A 195 1.64 7.60 29.19
N SER A 196 2.68 8.42 29.37
CA SER A 196 2.76 9.76 28.78
C SER A 196 2.87 9.73 27.26
N GLU A 197 3.66 8.82 26.71
CA GLU A 197 3.85 8.65 25.25
C GLU A 197 2.56 8.15 24.61
N ARG A 198 1.94 7.12 25.22
CA ARG A 198 0.63 6.62 24.77
C ARG A 198 -0.45 7.71 24.76
N LYS A 199 -0.49 8.54 25.81
CA LYS A 199 -1.40 9.71 25.87
C LYS A 199 -1.07 10.75 24.82
N LYS A 200 0.21 11.03 24.57
CA LYS A 200 0.66 11.94 23.50
C LYS A 200 0.15 11.46 22.14
N TRP A 201 0.38 10.20 21.79
CA TRP A 201 -0.06 9.62 20.52
C TRP A 201 -1.59 9.69 20.37
N TYR A 202 -2.34 9.30 21.40
CA TYR A 202 -3.79 9.41 21.40
C TYR A 202 -4.27 10.84 21.20
N CYS A 203 -3.69 11.81 21.90
CA CYS A 203 -4.03 13.22 21.74
C CYS A 203 -3.74 13.71 20.31
N GLN A 204 -2.60 13.35 19.74
CA GLN A 204 -2.26 13.71 18.35
C GLN A 204 -3.28 13.11 17.36
N VAL A 205 -3.61 11.82 17.47
CA VAL A 205 -4.62 11.18 16.61
C VAL A 205 -6.00 11.84 16.79
N ARG A 206 -6.42 12.10 18.02
CA ARG A 206 -7.70 12.79 18.31
C ARG A 206 -7.73 14.18 17.70
N ASP A 207 -6.66 14.96 17.85
CA ASP A 207 -6.61 16.34 17.38
C ASP A 207 -6.62 16.38 15.84
N THR A 208 -5.88 15.46 15.19
CA THR A 208 -5.96 15.23 13.75
C THR A 208 -7.36 14.84 13.31
N LEU A 209 -8.02 13.91 14.02
CA LEU A 209 -9.37 13.44 13.70
C LEU A 209 -10.40 14.57 13.79
N ASN A 210 -10.35 15.34 14.87
CA ASN A 210 -11.20 16.51 15.07
C ASN A 210 -11.02 17.53 13.94
N TRP A 211 -9.78 17.76 13.52
CA TRP A 211 -9.47 18.68 12.43
C TRP A 211 -10.06 18.19 11.10
N ILE A 212 -9.84 16.94 10.70
CA ILE A 212 -10.40 16.42 9.44
C ILE A 212 -11.95 16.38 9.47
N HIS A 213 -12.55 16.03 10.62
CA HIS A 213 -14.01 16.04 10.77
C HIS A 213 -14.61 17.44 10.67
N SER A 214 -13.88 18.47 11.11
CA SER A 214 -14.30 19.88 11.03
C SER A 214 -14.42 20.38 9.58
N MET A 215 -13.70 19.75 8.65
CA MET A 215 -13.80 20.00 7.21
C MET A 215 -14.63 18.93 6.47
N SER A 216 -15.44 18.18 7.22
CA SER A 216 -16.32 17.11 6.71
C SER A 216 -15.62 15.99 5.96
N LEU A 217 -14.34 15.77 6.27
CA LEU A 217 -13.59 14.62 5.80
C LEU A 217 -13.70 13.48 6.83
N VAL A 218 -13.86 12.25 6.33
CA VAL A 218 -13.92 11.02 7.12
C VAL A 218 -12.62 10.24 6.88
N TRP A 219 -11.97 9.77 7.93
CA TRP A 219 -10.79 8.91 7.82
C TRP A 219 -11.18 7.56 7.22
N GLY A 220 -12.15 6.87 7.83
CA GLY A 220 -12.82 5.71 7.25
C GLY A 220 -12.09 4.38 7.39
N ASP A 221 -10.91 4.35 8.00
CA ASP A 221 -10.23 3.11 8.41
C ASP A 221 -9.35 3.35 9.66
N ILE A 222 -9.92 3.98 10.68
CA ILE A 222 -9.21 4.22 11.94
C ILE A 222 -8.83 2.89 12.62
N LYS A 223 -7.53 2.68 12.80
CA LYS A 223 -6.95 1.54 13.54
C LYS A 223 -5.50 1.81 13.91
N ALA A 224 -5.00 1.06 14.89
CA ALA A 224 -3.62 1.16 15.35
C ALA A 224 -2.59 0.88 14.22
N ASP A 225 -2.93 0.06 13.24
CA ASP A 225 -2.07 -0.21 12.07
C ASP A 225 -1.87 1.02 11.18
N ASN A 226 -2.85 1.93 11.15
CA ASN A 226 -2.85 3.13 10.32
C ASN A 226 -2.34 4.36 11.11
N VAL A 227 -1.68 4.14 12.26
CA VAL A 227 -1.01 5.19 13.03
C VAL A 227 0.49 4.88 13.09
N LEU A 228 1.30 5.62 12.33
CA LEU A 228 2.77 5.50 12.36
C LEU A 228 3.35 6.30 13.52
N ILE A 229 4.45 5.84 14.10
CA ILE A 229 5.23 6.62 15.07
C ILE A 229 6.55 7.03 14.42
N ASP A 230 6.79 8.34 14.32
CA ASP A 230 8.03 8.87 13.74
C ASP A 230 9.22 8.84 14.72
N GLU A 231 10.41 9.20 14.24
CA GLU A 231 11.64 9.27 15.05
C GLU A 231 11.58 10.28 16.22
N GLU A 232 10.63 11.22 16.19
CA GLU A 232 10.37 12.20 17.25
C GLU A 232 9.21 11.78 18.19
N ASP A 233 8.84 10.50 18.13
CA ASP A 233 7.79 9.89 18.94
C ASP A 233 6.40 10.55 18.68
N ASN A 234 6.15 11.04 17.48
CA ASN A 234 4.88 11.61 17.09
C ASN A 234 4.02 10.60 16.30
N ALA A 235 2.72 10.63 16.56
CA ALA A 235 1.74 9.80 15.87
C ALA A 235 1.24 10.45 14.58
N TRP A 236 1.44 9.76 13.45
CA TRP A 236 0.98 10.15 12.13
C TRP A 236 -0.20 9.30 11.67
N VAL A 237 -1.23 9.96 11.14
CA VAL A 237 -2.42 9.33 10.58
C VAL A 237 -2.21 9.06 9.10
N ILE A 238 -2.35 7.80 8.69
CA ILE A 238 -2.19 7.34 7.30
C ILE A 238 -3.41 6.56 6.82
N ASP A 239 -3.43 6.25 5.52
CA ASP A 239 -4.43 5.41 4.85
C ASP A 239 -5.87 5.95 4.90
N PHE A 240 -6.21 6.78 3.92
CA PHE A 240 -7.57 7.32 3.72
C PHE A 240 -8.37 6.55 2.66
N GLY A 241 -7.91 5.36 2.28
CA GLY A 241 -8.54 4.56 1.23
C GLY A 241 -9.90 3.97 1.62
N GLY A 242 -10.22 3.96 2.91
CA GLY A 242 -11.44 3.35 3.44
C GLY A 242 -11.32 1.83 3.49
N SER A 243 -11.77 1.25 4.59
CA SER A 243 -11.85 -0.21 4.72
C SER A 243 -12.76 -0.58 5.89
N TYR A 244 -13.08 -1.86 5.97
CA TYR A 244 -13.70 -2.42 7.16
C TYR A 244 -12.72 -3.35 7.86
N THR A 245 -12.29 -2.95 9.05
CA THR A 245 -11.48 -3.79 9.93
C THR A 245 -12.32 -4.26 11.12
N ARG A 246 -12.59 -5.57 11.18
CA ARG A 246 -13.36 -6.18 12.27
C ARG A 246 -12.71 -5.85 13.62
N GLY A 247 -13.51 -5.41 14.58
CA GLY A 247 -13.05 -5.06 15.93
C GLY A 247 -12.67 -3.59 16.09
N TRP A 248 -12.52 -2.82 15.01
CA TRP A 248 -12.21 -1.37 15.09
C TRP A 248 -13.44 -0.48 14.92
N VAL A 249 -14.34 -0.83 14.01
CA VAL A 249 -15.61 -0.12 13.81
C VAL A 249 -16.74 -1.14 13.64
N ASP A 250 -17.96 -0.80 14.03
CA ASP A 250 -19.15 -1.61 13.79
C ASP A 250 -19.54 -1.53 12.31
N GLN A 251 -20.03 -2.64 11.76
CA GLN A 251 -20.28 -2.75 10.32
C GLN A 251 -21.25 -1.68 9.76
N ASN A 252 -22.19 -1.20 10.57
CA ASN A 252 -23.15 -0.16 10.19
C ASN A 252 -22.59 1.27 10.31
N LEU A 253 -21.38 1.46 10.81
CA LEU A 253 -20.70 2.74 10.98
C LEU A 253 -19.44 2.86 10.10
N VAL A 254 -19.19 1.90 9.21
CA VAL A 254 -18.03 1.89 8.32
C VAL A 254 -18.01 3.14 7.46
N GLU A 255 -16.84 3.77 7.38
CA GLU A 255 -16.60 4.98 6.59
C GLU A 255 -17.53 6.15 6.95
N THR A 256 -17.93 6.29 8.22
CA THR A 256 -18.66 7.45 8.75
C THR A 256 -17.88 8.19 9.84
N LYS A 257 -18.29 9.43 10.15
CA LYS A 257 -17.72 10.20 11.28
C LYS A 257 -17.96 9.51 12.61
N GLU A 258 -19.13 8.91 12.79
CA GLU A 258 -19.48 8.16 13.99
C GLU A 258 -18.61 6.90 14.12
N GLY A 259 -18.32 6.21 13.02
CA GLY A 259 -17.39 5.09 12.99
C GLY A 259 -15.97 5.49 13.35
N ASP A 260 -15.50 6.62 12.82
CA ASP A 260 -14.21 7.21 13.18
C ASP A 260 -14.11 7.51 14.70
N LEU A 261 -15.15 8.11 15.28
CA LEU A 261 -15.21 8.39 16.72
C LEU A 261 -15.24 7.10 17.56
N GLN A 262 -15.96 6.08 17.09
CA GLN A 262 -15.95 4.77 17.72
C GLN A 262 -14.55 4.14 17.69
N GLY A 263 -13.89 4.15 16.54
CA GLY A 263 -12.54 3.63 16.41
C GLY A 263 -11.52 4.42 17.24
N LEU A 264 -11.73 5.72 17.46
CA LEU A 264 -10.91 6.52 18.36
C LEU A 264 -11.04 6.04 19.82
N GLU A 265 -12.25 5.71 20.28
CA GLU A 265 -12.42 5.15 21.63
C GLU A 265 -11.77 3.76 21.74
N ARG A 266 -11.90 2.92 20.71
CA ARG A 266 -11.19 1.63 20.68
C ARG A 266 -9.68 1.78 20.63
N LEU A 267 -9.15 2.83 20.00
CA LEU A 267 -7.72 3.17 20.04
C LEU A 267 -7.29 3.56 21.46
N ARG A 268 -8.11 4.32 22.18
CA ARG A 268 -7.86 4.66 23.60
C ARG A 268 -7.79 3.42 24.47
N GLU A 269 -8.76 2.51 24.31
CA GLU A 269 -8.79 1.21 24.99
C GLU A 269 -7.57 0.36 24.64
N PHE A 270 -7.23 0.30 23.34
CA PHE A 270 -6.03 -0.37 22.86
C PHE A 270 -4.77 0.19 23.53
N LEU A 271 -4.66 1.50 23.71
CA LEU A 271 -3.53 2.13 24.40
C LEU A 271 -3.58 2.02 25.94
N GLU A 272 -4.64 1.44 26.49
CA GLU A 272 -4.90 1.30 27.94
C GLU A 272 -4.88 2.65 28.67
N ILE A 273 -5.38 3.70 28.01
CA ILE A 273 -5.45 5.04 28.57
C ILE A 273 -6.71 5.14 29.45
N LYS A 274 -6.47 5.20 30.76
CA LYS A 274 -7.48 5.45 31.79
C LYS A 274 -8.11 6.83 31.63
#